data_AF-A0A538H962-F1
#
_entry.id   AF-A0A538H962-F1
#
_cell.length_a   1.000
_cell.length_b   1.000
_cell.length_c   1.000
_cell.angle_alpha   90.00
_cell.angle_beta   90.00
_cell.angle_gamma   90.00
#
_symmetry.space_group_name_H-M   'P 1'
#
loop_
_entity.id
_entity.type
_entity.pdbx_description
1 polymer ?
#
loop_
_entity_poly.entity_id
_entity_poly.type
_entity_poly.pdbx_seq_one_letter_code
_entity_poly.pdbx_strand_id
1 'polypeptide(L)'
;MILDEIRSLLDAPAAGDEAPTIDTIEHTLTAGYAKALALEAERWRLERRIATVAAELGGKSQDDEHSELTQLGRRLSAADGDLSNLRGLLSSLRSRADEVRQPSGQASN
;
A
#
# COMPACT_ATOMS: atom_id res chain seq x y z
N MET A 1 -10.37 -7.58 0.42
CA MET A 1 -9.85 -6.19 0.33
C MET A 1 -8.68 -6.17 -0.65
N ILE A 2 -8.23 -5.01 -1.14
CA ILE A 2 -7.15 -4.95 -2.16
C ILE A 2 -5.87 -5.72 -1.79
N LEU A 3 -5.50 -5.77 -0.52
CA LEU A 3 -4.36 -6.57 -0.02
C LEU A 3 -4.56 -8.07 -0.22
N ASP A 4 -5.79 -8.56 0.03
CA ASP A 4 -6.15 -9.96 -0.13
C ASP A 4 -6.25 -10.33 -1.60
N GLU A 5 -6.74 -9.41 -2.45
CA GLU A 5 -6.79 -9.58 -3.90
C GLU A 5 -5.37 -9.68 -4.47
N ILE A 6 -4.46 -8.79 -4.07
CA ILE A 6 -3.05 -8.86 -4.49
C ILE A 6 -2.42 -10.20 -4.04
N ARG A 7 -2.64 -10.62 -2.79
CA ARG A 7 -2.13 -11.91 -2.29
C ARG A 7 -2.70 -13.09 -3.06
N SER A 8 -4.00 -13.10 -3.31
CA SER A 8 -4.65 -14.15 -4.09
C SER A 8 -4.06 -14.25 -5.51
N LEU A 9 -3.72 -13.13 -6.14
CA LEU A 9 -3.08 -13.14 -7.45
C LEU A 9 -1.61 -13.60 -7.39
N LEU A 10 -0.90 -13.30 -6.31
CA LEU A 10 0.46 -13.77 -6.09
C LEU A 10 0.51 -15.29 -5.83
N ASP A 11 -0.48 -15.82 -5.10
CA ASP A 11 -0.59 -17.23 -4.75
C ASP A 11 -1.16 -18.09 -5.90
N ALA A 12 -1.79 -17.47 -6.90
CA ALA A 12 -2.38 -18.17 -8.02
C ALA A 12 -1.32 -18.86 -8.91
N PRO A 13 -1.65 -19.98 -9.60
CA PRO A 13 -0.73 -20.65 -10.52
C PRO A 13 -0.18 -19.71 -11.60
N ALA A 14 1.08 -19.90 -11.99
CA ALA A 14 1.72 -19.07 -13.01
C ALA A 14 1.24 -19.37 -14.45
N ALA A 15 0.71 -20.57 -14.70
CA ALA A 15 0.23 -21.02 -16.00
C ALA A 15 -0.95 -22.00 -15.85
N GLY A 16 -1.67 -22.21 -16.96
CA GLY A 16 -2.87 -23.06 -17.00
C GLY A 16 -4.16 -22.27 -16.91
N ASP A 17 -5.30 -22.97 -16.97
CA ASP A 17 -6.64 -22.34 -17.02
C ASP A 17 -7.00 -21.57 -15.75
N GLU A 18 -6.32 -21.86 -14.63
CA GLU A 18 -6.48 -21.16 -13.35
C GLU A 18 -5.52 -19.97 -13.18
N ALA A 19 -4.62 -19.73 -14.15
CA ALA A 19 -3.69 -18.62 -14.08
C ALA A 19 -4.42 -17.28 -14.32
N PRO A 20 -4.12 -16.24 -13.51
CA PRO A 20 -4.74 -14.94 -13.69
C PRO A 20 -4.30 -14.31 -15.01
N THR A 21 -5.25 -13.68 -15.69
CA THR A 21 -4.96 -12.92 -16.92
C THR A 21 -4.15 -11.66 -16.61
N ILE A 22 -3.37 -11.20 -17.60
CA ILE A 22 -2.64 -9.94 -17.47
C ILE A 22 -3.56 -8.76 -17.14
N ASP A 23 -4.75 -8.71 -17.76
CA ASP A 23 -5.75 -7.67 -17.50
C ASP A 23 -6.20 -7.63 -16.03
N THR A 24 -6.39 -8.82 -15.42
CA THR A 24 -6.77 -8.93 -14.00
C THR A 24 -5.65 -8.39 -13.09
N ILE A 25 -4.41 -8.71 -13.43
CA ILE A 25 -3.23 -8.24 -12.70
C ILE A 25 -3.08 -6.72 -12.82
N GLU A 26 -3.19 -6.17 -14.03
CA GLU A 26 -3.07 -4.72 -14.30
C GLU A 26 -4.20 -3.90 -13.65
N HIS A 27 -5.43 -4.43 -13.67
CA HIS A 27 -6.55 -3.83 -12.96
C HIS A 27 -6.26 -3.74 -11.45
N THR A 28 -5.79 -4.83 -10.87
CA THR A 28 -5.46 -4.90 -9.44
C THR A 28 -4.27 -4.00 -9.07
N LEU A 29 -3.25 -3.92 -9.93
CA LEU A 29 -2.15 -2.96 -9.77
C LEU A 29 -2.66 -1.53 -9.76
N THR A 30 -3.57 -1.17 -10.67
CA THR A 30 -4.16 0.18 -10.73
C THR A 30 -4.92 0.53 -9.46
N ALA A 31 -5.81 -0.36 -9.00
CA ALA A 31 -6.55 -0.18 -7.75
C ALA A 31 -5.60 -0.11 -6.53
N GLY A 32 -4.56 -0.92 -6.52
CA GLY A 32 -3.53 -0.92 -5.49
C GLY A 32 -2.71 0.37 -5.44
N TYR A 33 -2.28 0.92 -6.58
CA TYR A 33 -1.61 2.21 -6.62
C TYR A 33 -2.52 3.36 -6.18
N ALA A 34 -3.81 3.33 -6.56
CA ALA A 34 -4.78 4.29 -6.04
C ALA A 34 -4.91 4.22 -4.52
N LYS A 35 -4.91 3.01 -3.93
CA LYS A 35 -4.90 2.85 -2.47
C LYS A 35 -3.60 3.35 -1.84
N ALA A 36 -2.45 3.12 -2.47
CA ALA A 36 -1.17 3.64 -1.98
C ALA A 36 -1.15 5.18 -1.94
N LEU A 37 -1.64 5.84 -2.99
CA LEU A 37 -1.80 7.31 -3.01
C LEU A 37 -2.74 7.80 -1.91
N ALA A 38 -3.82 7.08 -1.62
CA ALA A 38 -4.72 7.43 -0.53
C ALA A 38 -4.06 7.32 0.85
N LEU A 39 -3.24 6.28 1.08
CA LEU A 39 -2.47 6.11 2.31
C LEU A 39 -1.39 7.19 2.46
N GLU A 40 -0.70 7.55 1.38
CA GLU A 40 0.23 8.68 1.36
C GLU A 40 -0.48 9.98 1.75
N ALA A 41 -1.63 10.28 1.15
CA ALA A 41 -2.39 11.47 1.50
C ALA A 41 -2.82 11.48 2.98
N GLU A 42 -3.19 10.33 3.55
CA GLU A 42 -3.51 10.23 4.98
C GLU A 42 -2.29 10.48 5.86
N ARG A 43 -1.13 9.91 5.53
CA ARG A 43 0.13 10.19 6.26
C ARG A 43 0.43 11.68 6.28
N TRP A 44 0.31 12.36 5.14
CA TRP A 44 0.55 13.81 5.06
C TRP A 44 -0.41 14.61 5.94
N ARG A 45 -1.70 14.23 5.98
CA ARG A 45 -2.67 14.88 6.88
C ARG A 45 -2.32 14.66 8.35
N LEU A 46 -1.89 13.46 8.71
CA LEU A 46 -1.48 13.12 10.08
C LEU A 46 -0.21 13.89 10.49
N GLU A 47 0.81 13.92 9.64
CA GLU A 47 2.04 14.71 9.85
C GLU A 47 1.70 16.20 10.05
N ARG A 48 0.82 16.75 9.20
CA ARG A 48 0.39 18.14 9.34
C ARG A 48 -0.35 18.40 10.65
N ARG A 49 -1.24 17.49 11.07
CA ARG A 49 -1.97 17.61 12.34
C ARG A 49 -1.04 17.52 13.54
N ILE A 50 -0.07 16.60 13.53
CA ILE A 50 0.96 16.49 14.57
C ILE A 50 1.74 17.80 14.68
N ALA A 51 2.19 18.37 13.56
CA ALA A 51 2.90 19.64 13.56
C ALA A 51 2.05 20.79 14.12
N THR A 52 0.76 20.85 13.80
CA THR A 52 -0.16 21.84 14.37
C THR A 52 -0.31 21.69 15.88
N VAL A 53 -0.59 20.48 16.37
CA VAL A 53 -0.74 20.23 17.82
C VAL A 53 0.56 20.52 18.56
N ALA A 54 1.71 20.14 17.99
CA ALA A 54 3.02 20.41 18.55
C ALA A 54 3.33 21.92 18.65
N ALA A 55 2.86 22.72 17.70
CA ALA A 55 3.02 24.18 17.72
C ALA A 55 2.06 24.88 18.70
N GLU A 56 0.95 24.23 19.05
CA GLU A 56 -0.04 24.71 20.03
C GLU A 56 0.35 24.41 21.49
N LEU A 57 1.44 23.64 21.73
CA LEU A 57 1.95 23.36 23.08
C LEU A 57 2.21 24.68 23.84
N GLY A 58 1.27 25.03 24.71
CA GLY A 58 1.22 26.34 25.38
C GLY A 58 -0.20 26.92 25.49
N GLY A 59 -1.19 26.34 24.78
CA GLY A 59 -2.59 26.80 24.79
C GLY A 59 -3.59 25.89 25.53
N LYS A 60 -3.27 24.61 25.79
CA LYS A 60 -4.16 23.65 26.49
C LYS A 60 -3.44 23.02 27.69
N SER A 61 -4.19 22.21 28.46
CA SER A 61 -3.60 21.35 29.49
C SER A 61 -2.65 20.34 28.85
N GLN A 62 -1.44 20.21 29.40
CA GLN A 62 -0.39 19.31 28.88
C GLN A 62 -0.87 17.86 28.69
N ASP A 63 -1.71 17.36 29.58
CA ASP A 63 -2.19 15.98 29.54
C ASP A 63 -3.04 15.66 28.28
N ASP A 64 -3.87 16.61 27.85
CA ASP A 64 -4.74 16.44 26.67
C ASP A 64 -3.90 16.48 25.38
N GLU A 65 -2.91 17.36 25.30
CA GLU A 65 -2.00 17.50 24.16
C GLU A 65 -1.12 16.26 23.99
N HIS A 66 -0.55 15.73 25.08
CA HIS A 66 0.24 14.50 25.06
C HIS A 66 -0.58 13.28 24.61
N SER A 67 -1.84 13.19 25.03
CA SER A 67 -2.77 12.13 24.60
C SER A 67 -3.08 12.20 23.11
N GLU A 68 -3.38 13.40 22.59
CA GLU A 68 -3.66 13.62 21.15
C GLU A 68 -2.43 13.28 20.30
N LEU A 69 -1.25 13.79 20.66
CA LEU A 69 0.00 13.50 19.94
C LEU A 69 0.31 12.00 19.91
N THR A 70 0.10 11.29 21.02
CA THR A 70 0.30 9.84 21.09
C THR A 70 -0.68 9.10 20.17
N GLN A 71 -1.95 9.52 20.12
CA GLN A 71 -2.93 8.91 19.22
C GLN A 71 -2.59 9.16 17.74
N LEU A 72 -2.21 10.39 17.40
CA LEU A 72 -1.80 10.75 16.04
C LEU A 72 -0.53 9.99 15.61
N GLY A 73 0.46 9.88 16.49
CA GLY A 73 1.68 9.11 16.23
C GLY A 73 1.41 7.64 15.97
N ARG A 74 0.51 7.02 16.75
CA ARG A 74 0.07 5.63 16.50
C ARG A 74 -0.61 5.46 15.15
N ARG A 75 -1.49 6.40 14.77
CA ARG A 75 -2.16 6.39 13.46
C ARG A 75 -1.17 6.57 12.31
N LEU A 76 -0.19 7.46 12.47
CA LEU A 76 0.85 7.68 11.46
C LEU A 76 1.68 6.42 11.27
N SER A 77 2.14 5.81 12.37
CA SER A 77 2.89 4.55 12.33
C SER A 77 2.11 3.40 11.68
N ALA A 78 0.81 3.30 11.94
CA ALA A 78 -0.04 2.32 11.26
C ALA A 78 -0.13 2.60 9.75
N ALA A 79 -0.37 3.85 9.34
CA ALA A 79 -0.43 4.22 7.92
C ALA A 79 0.92 4.02 7.20
N ASP A 80 2.05 4.27 7.86
CA ASP A 80 3.39 3.93 7.37
C ASP A 80 3.54 2.42 7.14
N GLY A 81 3.14 1.61 8.11
CA GLY A 81 3.19 0.15 8.03
C GLY A 81 2.33 -0.39 6.89
N ASP A 82 1.09 0.09 6.78
CA ASP A 82 0.16 -0.30 5.72
C ASP A 82 0.69 0.09 4.34
N LEU A 83 1.25 1.29 4.20
CA LEU A 83 1.83 1.77 2.94
C LEU A 83 3.07 0.95 2.55
N SER A 84 3.95 0.65 3.51
CA SER A 84 5.14 -0.17 3.28
C SER A 84 4.77 -1.59 2.81
N ASN A 85 3.84 -2.23 3.52
CA ASN A 85 3.34 -3.56 3.17
C ASN A 85 2.68 -3.57 1.77
N LEU A 86 1.80 -2.59 1.50
CA LEU A 86 1.13 -2.49 0.20
C LEU A 86 2.13 -2.29 -0.95
N ARG A 87 3.13 -1.41 -0.79
CA ARG A 87 4.17 -1.19 -1.82
C ARG A 87 5.00 -2.43 -2.07
N GLY A 88 5.33 -3.21 -1.03
CA GLY A 88 6.02 -4.49 -1.17
C GLY A 88 5.20 -5.47 -2.03
N LEU A 89 3.92 -5.65 -1.69
CA LEU A 89 3.01 -6.52 -2.44
C LEU A 89 2.81 -6.06 -3.89
N LEU A 90 2.68 -4.76 -4.14
CA LEU A 90 2.57 -4.20 -5.49
C LEU A 90 3.84 -4.42 -6.31
N SER A 91 5.01 -4.33 -5.68
CA SER A 91 6.28 -4.64 -6.35
C SER A 91 6.32 -6.10 -6.81
N SER A 92 5.93 -7.04 -5.94
CA SER A 92 5.86 -8.46 -6.29
C SER A 92 4.83 -8.72 -7.40
N LEU A 93 3.65 -8.11 -7.32
CA LEU A 93 2.61 -8.27 -8.33
C LEU A 93 3.04 -7.69 -9.67
N ARG A 94 3.82 -6.60 -9.66
CA ARG A 94 4.40 -6.03 -10.88
C ARG A 94 5.42 -6.96 -11.53
N SER A 95 6.32 -7.56 -10.74
CA SER A 95 7.25 -8.57 -11.26
C SER A 95 6.52 -9.73 -11.92
N ARG A 96 5.46 -10.23 -11.29
CA ARG A 96 4.60 -11.26 -11.87
C ARG A 96 3.93 -10.81 -13.18
N ALA A 97 3.44 -9.57 -13.25
CA ALA A 97 2.86 -9.02 -14.48
C ALA A 97 3.90 -9.02 -15.62
N ASP A 98 5.15 -8.65 -15.31
CA ASP A 98 6.23 -8.63 -16.27
C ASP A 98 6.61 -10.06 -16.73
N GLU A 99 6.57 -11.06 -15.85
CA GLU A 99 6.73 -12.48 -16.22
C GLU A 99 5.63 -12.97 -17.17
N VAL A 100 4.36 -12.64 -16.88
CA VAL A 100 3.22 -13.00 -17.75
C VAL A 100 3.33 -12.33 -19.13
N ARG A 101 3.82 -11.09 -19.19
CA ARG A 101 4.04 -10.35 -20.44
C ARG A 101 5.27 -10.83 -21.23
N GLN A 102 6.20 -11.54 -20.59
CA GLN A 102 7.35 -12.16 -21.24
C GLN A 102 7.10 -13.66 -21.39
N PRO A 103 6.14 -14.10 -22.24
CA PRO A 103 5.94 -15.52 -22.46
C PRO A 103 7.17 -16.03 -23.21
N SER A 104 8.08 -16.71 -22.50
CA SER A 104 9.00 -17.70 -23.07
C SER A 104 9.49 -17.39 -24.48
N GLY A 105 10.21 -16.29 -24.68
CA GLY A 105 10.95 -16.07 -25.91
C GLY A 105 12.21 -16.95 -25.94
N GLN A 106 12.06 -18.28 -26.13
CA GLN A 106 13.09 -19.22 -26.61
C GLN A 106 12.58 -20.68 -26.63
N ALA A 107 11.80 -21.04 -27.64
CA ALA A 107 11.78 -22.41 -28.16
C ALA A 107 11.45 -22.38 -29.67
N SER A 108 12.27 -23.09 -30.45
CA SER A 108 12.22 -23.34 -31.90
C SER A 108 12.93 -22.29 -32.78
N ASN A 109 14.19 -22.52 -33.20
CA ASN A 109 14.74 -23.46 -34.21
C ASN A 109 14.90 -22.79 -35.58
#